data_AF-A3WGN0-F1
#
_entry.id   AF-A3WGN0-F1
#
_cell.length_a   1.000
_cell.length_b   1.000
_cell.length_c   1.000
_cell.angle_alpha   90.00
_cell.angle_beta   90.00
_cell.angle_gamma   90.00
#
_symmetry.space_group_name_H-M   'P 1'
#
loop_
_entity.id
_entity.type
_entity.pdbx_description
1 polymer ?
#
loop_
_entity_poly.entity_id
_entity_poly.type
_entity_poly.pdbx_seq_one_letter_code
_entity_poly.pdbx_strand_id
1 'polypeptide(L)'
;MRRKSARMTARNRFFAMGVAFVAAVAAAPVSAQDLPEIGEGQCFYADRYAPLLAEGVFFVDCDSVRIERAGDNVVFSFIDTGRRFAVGFRTQPDGERWKILETRQQDRRWRPAIGMCELFRRDGEISVVTCVTMRGIVRYAANFEVGRGVSSRLQPDFPN
;
A
#
# COMPACT_ATOMS: atom_id res chain seq x y z
N MET A 1 -81.52 37.30 -28.22
CA MET A 1 -80.83 36.75 -27.03
C MET A 1 -79.45 37.37 -26.93
N ARG A 2 -79.07 37.78 -25.72
CA ARG A 2 -78.09 38.85 -25.42
C ARG A 2 -76.64 38.39 -25.57
N ARG A 3 -75.84 39.30 -26.14
CA ARG A 3 -74.38 39.20 -26.31
C ARG A 3 -73.66 39.15 -24.97
N LYS A 4 -72.61 38.33 -24.91
CA LYS A 4 -71.74 38.04 -23.77
C LYS A 4 -71.06 39.31 -23.23
N SER A 5 -71.12 39.48 -21.92
CA SER A 5 -70.43 40.51 -21.13
C SER A 5 -68.91 40.31 -21.15
N ALA A 6 -68.18 41.40 -21.42
CA ALA A 6 -66.75 41.52 -21.16
C ALA A 6 -66.52 41.80 -19.66
N ARG A 7 -65.69 40.99 -18.99
CA ARG A 7 -65.04 41.29 -17.70
C ARG A 7 -63.61 41.71 -18.02
N MET A 8 -63.27 42.97 -17.76
CA MET A 8 -62.56 43.45 -16.55
C MET A 8 -61.18 42.80 -16.30
N THR A 9 -60.17 43.63 -16.59
CA THR A 9 -59.11 44.07 -15.67
C THR A 9 -58.22 43.03 -14.96
N ALA A 10 -56.92 43.04 -15.28
CA ALA A 10 -55.79 43.18 -14.34
C ALA A 10 -54.48 42.77 -15.04
N ARG A 11 -53.70 43.73 -15.56
CA ARG A 11 -52.50 44.30 -14.92
C ARG A 11 -51.42 43.27 -14.53
N ASN A 12 -50.44 43.19 -15.43
CA ASN A 12 -49.06 42.73 -15.25
C ASN A 12 -48.52 42.83 -13.82
N ARG A 13 -48.01 41.72 -13.31
CA ARG A 13 -46.89 41.72 -12.36
C ARG A 13 -45.88 40.65 -12.78
N PHE A 14 -44.76 41.14 -13.28
CA PHE A 14 -43.50 40.42 -13.32
C PHE A 14 -43.16 39.97 -11.90
N PHE A 15 -42.94 38.66 -11.72
CA PHE A 15 -42.13 38.13 -10.64
C PHE A 15 -41.22 37.06 -11.24
N ALA A 16 -39.98 37.47 -11.51
CA ALA A 16 -38.85 36.58 -11.73
C ALA A 16 -38.12 36.36 -10.39
N MET A 17 -37.26 35.35 -10.37
CA MET A 17 -36.34 34.91 -9.29
C MET A 17 -36.96 33.98 -8.24
N GLY A 18 -36.37 32.83 -7.91
CA GLY A 18 -35.06 32.31 -8.28
C GLY A 18 -34.98 30.80 -8.00
N VAL A 19 -34.39 30.07 -8.94
CA VAL A 19 -34.04 28.66 -8.77
C VAL A 19 -32.74 28.62 -7.97
N ALA A 20 -32.82 28.21 -6.71
CA ALA A 20 -31.64 27.94 -5.90
C ALA A 20 -30.96 26.67 -6.44
N PHE A 21 -29.87 26.85 -7.20
CA PHE A 21 -28.95 25.76 -7.53
C PHE A 21 -28.22 25.33 -6.26
N VAL A 22 -28.61 24.19 -5.70
CA VAL A 22 -27.82 23.51 -4.67
C VAL A 22 -26.57 22.98 -5.38
N ALA A 23 -25.44 23.66 -5.18
CA ALA A 23 -24.14 23.19 -5.65
C ALA A 23 -23.80 21.89 -4.91
N ALA A 24 -24.03 20.75 -5.57
CA ALA A 24 -23.51 19.48 -5.14
C ALA A 24 -21.97 19.57 -5.18
N VAL A 25 -21.36 19.70 -4.00
CA VAL A 25 -19.93 19.46 -3.83
C VAL A 25 -19.73 17.97 -4.11
N ALA A 26 -19.43 17.64 -5.36
CA ALA A 26 -18.96 16.33 -5.75
C ALA A 26 -17.66 16.12 -4.98
N ALA A 27 -17.72 15.33 -3.89
CA ALA A 27 -16.53 14.78 -3.28
C ALA A 27 -15.82 14.00 -4.39
N ALA A 28 -14.72 14.55 -4.90
CA ALA A 28 -13.86 13.84 -5.82
C ALA A 28 -13.50 12.50 -5.15
N PRO A 29 -13.61 11.36 -5.85
CA PRO A 29 -13.16 10.10 -5.30
C PRO A 29 -11.69 10.29 -4.91
N VAL A 30 -11.40 10.14 -3.62
CA VAL A 30 -10.04 10.05 -3.11
C VAL A 30 -9.37 8.98 -3.97
N SER A 31 -8.48 9.44 -4.85
CA SER A 31 -7.86 8.59 -5.85
C SER A 31 -7.13 7.49 -5.10
N ALA A 32 -7.25 6.26 -5.62
CA ALA A 32 -6.37 5.18 -5.24
C ALA A 32 -4.95 5.71 -5.34
N GLN A 33 -4.33 6.07 -4.22
CA GLN A 33 -2.96 6.54 -4.20
C GLN A 33 -2.13 5.45 -4.87
N ASP A 34 -1.33 5.82 -5.86
CA ASP A 34 -0.42 4.87 -6.46
C ASP A 34 0.42 4.26 -5.33
N LEU A 35 0.53 2.94 -5.33
CA LEU A 35 1.37 2.27 -4.36
C LEU A 35 2.80 2.70 -4.62
N PRO A 36 3.61 2.87 -3.57
CA PRO A 36 5.00 3.23 -3.78
C PRO A 36 5.69 2.14 -4.60
N GLU A 37 6.50 2.56 -5.55
CA GLU A 37 7.33 1.66 -6.34
C GLU A 37 8.50 1.17 -5.47
N ILE A 38 8.94 -0.07 -5.73
CA ILE A 38 10.08 -0.67 -5.05
C ILE A 38 11.04 -1.20 -6.11
N GLY A 39 12.30 -0.79 -6.00
CA GLY A 39 13.34 -1.21 -6.93
C GLY A 39 13.81 -2.65 -6.71
N GLU A 40 14.71 -3.10 -7.58
CA GLU A 40 15.38 -4.40 -7.45
C GLU A 40 16.22 -4.46 -6.18
N GLY A 41 16.20 -5.59 -5.49
CA GLY A 41 16.82 -5.73 -4.18
C GLY A 41 16.70 -7.14 -3.62
N GLN A 42 17.01 -7.33 -2.35
CA GLN A 42 16.90 -8.62 -1.67
C GLN A 42 16.77 -8.44 -0.16
N CYS A 43 16.32 -9.49 0.52
CA CYS A 43 16.36 -9.54 1.98
C CYS A 43 17.82 -9.63 2.45
N PHE A 44 18.24 -8.71 3.31
CA PHE A 44 19.59 -8.66 3.87
C PHE A 44 19.54 -8.46 5.39
N TYR A 45 20.41 -9.16 6.10
CA TYR A 45 20.55 -9.05 7.55
C TYR A 45 22.04 -8.93 7.87
N ALA A 46 22.46 -7.77 8.38
CA ALA A 46 23.82 -7.59 8.86
C ALA A 46 24.11 -8.48 10.08
N ASP A 47 25.37 -8.85 10.27
CA ASP A 47 25.82 -9.76 11.35
C ASP A 47 25.40 -9.31 12.75
N ARG A 48 25.23 -8.00 12.96
CA ARG A 48 24.71 -7.44 14.22
C ARG A 48 23.33 -7.98 14.62
N TYR A 49 22.58 -8.57 13.69
CA TYR A 49 21.28 -9.19 13.94
C TYR A 49 21.35 -10.69 14.27
N ALA A 50 22.54 -11.31 14.24
CA ALA A 50 22.73 -12.72 14.60
C ALA A 50 22.17 -13.09 16.00
N PRO A 51 22.26 -12.23 17.04
CA PRO A 51 21.63 -12.54 18.32
C PRO A 51 20.11 -12.74 18.24
N LEU A 52 19.41 -12.05 17.33
CA LEU A 52 17.97 -12.20 17.16
C LEU A 52 17.59 -13.59 16.61
N LEU A 53 18.44 -14.18 15.77
CA LEU A 53 18.28 -15.58 15.35
C LEU A 53 18.42 -16.52 16.56
N ALA A 54 19.40 -16.28 17.43
CA ALA A 54 19.59 -17.06 18.65
C ALA A 54 18.41 -16.92 19.63
N GLU A 55 17.72 -15.78 19.62
CA GLU A 55 16.47 -15.56 20.34
C GLU A 55 15.23 -16.18 19.66
N GLY A 56 15.40 -16.86 18.52
CA GLY A 56 14.31 -17.54 17.82
C GLY A 56 13.46 -16.64 16.91
N VAL A 57 14.01 -15.51 16.45
CA VAL A 57 13.40 -14.74 15.35
C VAL A 57 13.73 -15.43 14.03
N PHE A 58 12.73 -15.67 13.20
CA PHE A 58 12.91 -16.24 11.86
C PHE A 58 13.11 -15.13 10.83
N PHE A 59 14.23 -15.17 10.13
CA PHE A 59 14.51 -14.25 9.03
C PHE A 59 13.89 -14.78 7.74
N VAL A 60 13.18 -13.91 7.04
CA VAL A 60 12.62 -14.18 5.72
C VAL A 60 13.73 -13.97 4.70
N ASP A 61 14.13 -15.02 3.98
CA ASP A 61 14.94 -14.80 2.78
C ASP A 61 14.02 -14.46 1.61
N CYS A 62 14.46 -13.51 0.79
CA CYS A 62 13.74 -13.03 -0.37
C CYS A 62 14.73 -12.35 -1.34
N ASP A 63 14.39 -12.35 -2.63
CA ASP A 63 15.10 -11.67 -3.72
C ASP A 63 14.21 -10.64 -4.42
N SER A 64 12.98 -10.47 -3.93
CA SER A 64 12.02 -9.52 -4.47
C SER A 64 10.95 -9.22 -3.42
N VAL A 65 10.36 -8.03 -3.52
CA VAL A 65 9.20 -7.66 -2.73
C VAL A 65 8.16 -7.02 -3.64
N ARG A 66 6.89 -7.38 -3.43
CA ARG A 66 5.76 -6.83 -4.17
C ARG A 66 4.78 -6.16 -3.22
N ILE A 67 4.32 -4.97 -3.60
CA ILE A 67 3.38 -4.15 -2.83
C ILE A 67 2.05 -4.12 -3.58
N GLU A 68 0.97 -4.60 -2.95
CA GLU A 68 -0.37 -4.69 -3.58
C GLU A 68 -1.45 -4.09 -2.69
N ARG A 69 -2.38 -3.32 -3.27
CA ARG A 69 -3.52 -2.75 -2.56
C ARG A 69 -4.57 -3.83 -2.31
N ALA A 70 -5.14 -3.86 -1.12
CA ALA A 70 -6.17 -4.80 -0.70
C ALA A 70 -7.25 -4.05 0.10
N GLY A 71 -8.14 -3.35 -0.60
CA GLY A 71 -9.09 -2.41 0.01
C GLY A 71 -8.33 -1.24 0.65
N ASP A 72 -8.61 -0.99 1.93
CA ASP A 72 -7.94 0.05 2.74
C ASP A 72 -6.56 -0.41 3.28
N ASN A 73 -6.21 -1.68 3.06
CA ASN A 73 -4.94 -2.25 3.48
C ASN A 73 -3.98 -2.37 2.29
N VAL A 74 -2.72 -2.63 2.61
CA VAL A 74 -1.68 -2.96 1.63
C VAL A 74 -1.06 -4.30 2.00
N VAL A 75 -0.60 -5.05 1.02
CA VAL A 75 0.06 -6.34 1.19
C VAL A 75 1.50 -6.23 0.69
N PHE A 76 2.46 -6.43 1.58
CA PHE A 76 3.84 -6.71 1.22
C PHE A 76 4.00 -8.22 1.01
N SER A 77 4.49 -8.63 -0.15
CA SER A 77 4.84 -10.02 -0.45
C SER A 77 6.35 -10.12 -0.67
N PHE A 78 7.07 -10.65 0.31
CA PHE A 78 8.49 -10.96 0.23
C PHE A 78 8.64 -12.33 -0.43
N ILE A 79 9.30 -12.37 -1.59
CA ILE A 79 9.32 -13.52 -2.47
C ILE A 79 10.77 -14.01 -2.60
N ASP A 80 10.94 -15.32 -2.49
CA ASP A 80 12.16 -16.03 -2.82
C ASP A 80 11.88 -16.85 -4.09
N THR A 81 12.38 -16.37 -5.23
CA THR A 81 12.13 -17.01 -6.53
C THR A 81 12.82 -18.37 -6.64
N GLY A 82 13.98 -18.53 -5.99
CA GLY A 82 14.75 -19.78 -5.98
C GLY A 82 14.02 -20.92 -5.27
N ARG A 83 13.45 -20.65 -4.09
CA ARG A 83 12.68 -21.63 -3.30
C ARG A 83 11.18 -21.63 -3.62
N ARG A 84 10.72 -20.77 -4.53
CA ARG A 84 9.30 -20.55 -4.86
C ARG A 84 8.45 -20.33 -3.61
N PHE A 85 9.00 -19.55 -2.69
CA PHE A 85 8.43 -19.28 -1.38
C PHE A 85 8.03 -17.80 -1.31
N ALA A 86 6.96 -17.50 -0.57
CA ALA A 86 6.54 -16.13 -0.35
C ALA A 86 5.95 -15.95 1.04
N VAL A 87 6.28 -14.83 1.67
CA VAL A 87 5.70 -14.39 2.93
C VAL A 87 4.93 -13.10 2.67
N GLY A 88 3.64 -13.12 2.99
CA GLY A 88 2.75 -11.98 2.84
C GLY A 88 2.48 -11.32 4.18
N PHE A 89 2.57 -9.99 4.26
CA PHE A 89 2.13 -9.19 5.39
C PHE A 89 1.04 -8.23 4.93
N ARG A 90 -0.16 -8.37 5.50
CA ARG A 90 -1.24 -7.41 5.30
C ARG A 90 -1.11 -6.32 6.36
N THR A 91 -1.04 -5.09 5.90
CA THR A 91 -0.73 -3.93 6.71
C THR A 91 -1.74 -2.81 6.53
N GLN A 92 -1.94 -2.04 7.60
CA GLN A 92 -2.64 -0.76 7.57
C GLN A 92 -1.59 0.37 7.46
N PRO A 93 -1.59 1.17 6.39
CA PRO A 93 -0.67 2.29 6.25
C PRO A 93 -0.89 3.39 7.30
N ASP A 94 0.20 3.89 7.87
CA ASP A 94 0.23 5.09 8.73
C ASP A 94 1.58 5.80 8.55
N GLY A 95 1.63 6.73 7.59
CA GLY A 95 2.87 7.39 7.17
C GLY A 95 3.93 6.38 6.73
N GLU A 96 5.06 6.36 7.44
CA GLU A 96 6.20 5.47 7.20
C GLU A 96 6.16 4.15 7.98
N ARG A 97 5.17 4.00 8.87
CA ARG A 97 5.08 2.88 9.80
C ARG A 97 3.75 2.18 9.61
N TRP A 98 3.79 1.04 8.92
CA TRP A 98 2.60 0.33 8.49
C TRP A 98 2.32 -0.84 9.43
N LYS A 99 1.20 -0.77 10.15
CA LYS A 99 0.85 -1.76 11.16
C LYS A 99 0.51 -3.09 10.51
N ILE A 100 1.16 -4.18 10.93
CA ILE A 100 0.84 -5.54 10.46
C ILE A 100 -0.41 -6.04 11.18
N LEU A 101 -1.39 -6.51 10.41
CA LEU A 101 -2.65 -7.07 10.89
C LEU A 101 -2.67 -8.59 10.75
N GLU A 102 -2.15 -9.08 9.63
CA GLU A 102 -2.16 -10.51 9.30
C GLU A 102 -0.90 -10.90 8.53
N THR A 103 -0.53 -12.17 8.67
CA THR A 103 0.59 -12.77 7.94
C THR A 103 0.10 -13.99 7.17
N ARG A 104 0.73 -14.27 6.04
CA ARG A 104 0.51 -15.44 5.21
C ARG A 104 1.86 -16.06 4.87
N GLN A 105 1.98 -17.37 5.01
CA GLN A 105 3.17 -18.12 4.63
C GLN A 105 2.81 -19.12 3.52
N GLN A 106 3.58 -20.20 3.41
CA GLN A 106 3.41 -21.23 2.39
C GLN A 106 2.04 -21.91 2.40
N ASP A 107 1.38 -22.01 3.58
CA ASP A 107 0.04 -22.56 3.72
C ASP A 107 -1.06 -21.69 3.08
N ARG A 108 -0.68 -20.53 2.52
CA ARG A 108 -1.52 -19.54 1.83
C ARG A 108 -2.67 -19.00 2.67
N ARG A 109 -2.73 -19.32 3.96
CA ARG A 109 -3.77 -18.87 4.87
C ARG A 109 -3.32 -17.59 5.57
N TRP A 110 -4.16 -16.57 5.50
CA TRP A 110 -3.98 -15.38 6.32
C TRP A 110 -4.29 -15.71 7.78
N ARG A 111 -3.42 -15.28 8.68
CA ARG A 111 -3.55 -15.48 10.12
C ARG A 111 -3.30 -14.17 10.85
N PRO A 112 -4.05 -13.88 11.92
CA PRO A 112 -3.81 -12.71 12.76
C PRO A 112 -2.36 -12.66 13.23
N ALA A 113 -1.79 -11.46 13.18
CA ALA A 113 -0.45 -11.18 13.65
C ALA A 113 -0.40 -9.74 14.16
N ILE A 114 0.61 -9.45 14.95
CA ILE A 114 0.90 -8.07 15.38
C ILE A 114 2.31 -7.72 14.92
N GLY A 115 2.54 -6.47 14.56
CA GLY A 115 3.85 -6.04 14.10
C GLY A 115 3.81 -4.71 13.36
N MET A 116 4.93 -4.38 12.76
CA MET A 116 5.13 -3.14 12.04
C MET A 116 6.03 -3.38 10.83
N CYS A 117 5.72 -2.73 9.72
CA CYS A 117 6.64 -2.49 8.62
C CYS A 117 7.08 -1.03 8.66
N GLU A 118 8.37 -0.77 8.56
CA GLU A 118 8.94 0.56 8.43
C GLU A 118 9.55 0.71 7.04
N LEU A 119 9.24 1.83 6.40
CA LEU A 119 9.70 2.18 5.07
C LEU A 119 10.77 3.27 5.20
N PHE A 120 11.92 3.07 4.57
CA PHE A 120 12.98 4.07 4.53
C PHE A 120 13.21 4.52 3.10
N ARG A 121 13.24 5.83 2.90
CA ARG A 121 13.43 6.43 1.57
C ARG A 121 14.84 6.96 1.38
N ARG A 122 15.29 6.92 0.13
CA ARG A 122 16.46 7.63 -0.38
C ARG A 122 16.02 8.35 -1.65
N ASP A 123 16.27 9.64 -1.74
CA ASP A 123 15.93 10.46 -2.91
C ASP A 123 14.42 10.41 -3.29
N GLY A 124 13.55 10.27 -2.28
CA GLY A 124 12.09 10.19 -2.46
C GLY A 124 11.54 8.79 -2.72
N GLU A 125 12.40 7.84 -3.09
CA GLU A 125 12.03 6.46 -3.42
C GLU A 125 12.23 5.50 -2.24
N ILE A 126 11.42 4.44 -2.15
CA ILE A 126 11.65 3.41 -1.14
C ILE A 126 12.99 2.72 -1.41
N SER A 127 13.84 2.73 -0.40
CA SER A 127 15.16 2.09 -0.43
C SER A 127 15.25 0.87 0.49
N VAL A 128 14.49 0.85 1.58
CA VAL A 128 14.45 -0.27 2.53
C VAL A 128 13.03 -0.48 3.04
N VAL A 129 12.62 -1.74 3.17
CA VAL A 129 11.39 -2.14 3.86
C VAL A 129 11.75 -3.14 4.95
N THR A 130 11.54 -2.74 6.21
CA THR A 130 11.82 -3.58 7.38
C THR A 130 10.52 -3.93 8.08
N CYS A 131 10.13 -5.20 8.05
CA CYS A 131 8.95 -5.70 8.73
C CYS A 131 9.33 -6.62 9.88
N VAL A 132 8.78 -6.39 11.06
CA VAL A 132 8.92 -7.28 12.23
C VAL A 132 7.54 -7.63 12.75
N THR A 133 7.29 -8.92 12.94
CA THR A 133 5.97 -9.40 13.34
C THR A 133 6.02 -10.59 14.27
N MET A 134 4.97 -10.77 15.05
CA MET A 134 4.71 -11.91 15.88
C MET A 134 3.38 -12.54 15.50
N ARG A 135 3.41 -13.85 15.23
CA ARG A 135 2.24 -14.69 14.97
C ARG A 135 2.14 -15.76 16.05
N GLY A 136 1.23 -15.58 17.01
CA GLY A 136 1.22 -16.40 18.22
C GLY A 136 2.50 -16.17 19.01
N ILE A 137 3.31 -17.22 19.20
CA ILE A 137 4.62 -17.15 19.87
C ILE A 137 5.79 -16.97 18.90
N VAL A 138 5.56 -17.05 17.59
CA VAL A 138 6.63 -17.08 16.59
C VAL A 138 6.92 -15.67 16.09
N ARG A 139 8.19 -15.28 16.13
CA ARG A 139 8.69 -13.97 15.67
C ARG A 139 9.31 -14.08 14.29
N TYR A 140 9.02 -13.13 13.41
CA TYR A 140 9.56 -13.04 12.07
C TYR A 140 10.10 -11.65 11.80
N ALA A 141 11.16 -11.58 10.98
CA ALA A 141 11.66 -10.33 10.44
C ALA A 141 11.90 -10.47 8.93
N ALA A 142 11.49 -9.48 8.15
CA ALA A 142 11.82 -9.32 6.73
C ALA A 142 12.51 -7.96 6.55
N ASN A 143 13.70 -7.92 5.97
CA ASN A 143 14.43 -6.67 5.75
C ASN A 143 14.92 -6.58 4.31
N PHE A 144 14.10 -6.00 3.43
CA PHE A 144 14.40 -5.86 2.01
C PHE A 144 15.16 -4.56 1.76
N GLU A 145 16.27 -4.63 1.05
CA GLU A 145 17.10 -3.48 0.66
C GLU A 145 17.22 -3.38 -0.86
N VAL A 146 16.89 -2.22 -1.42
CA VAL A 146 17.06 -1.90 -2.85
C VAL A 146 18.54 -1.74 -3.17
N GLY A 147 18.95 -2.19 -4.35
CA GLY A 147 20.34 -2.18 -4.81
C GLY A 147 21.21 -3.28 -4.19
N ARG A 148 20.68 -4.04 -3.24
CA ARG A 148 21.27 -5.29 -2.77
C ARG A 148 20.74 -6.42 -3.65
N GLY A 149 21.49 -6.84 -4.65
CA GLY A 149 21.05 -7.98 -5.46
C GLY A 149 21.50 -7.99 -6.90
N VAL A 150 22.74 -7.60 -7.22
CA VAL A 150 23.49 -8.20 -8.35
C VAL A 150 24.98 -8.20 -8.02
N SER A 151 25.55 -9.37 -7.77
CA SER A 151 26.99 -9.63 -7.98
C SER A 151 27.19 -11.07 -8.42
N SER A 152 26.53 -11.47 -9.51
CA SER A 152 26.86 -12.75 -10.16
C SER A 152 26.45 -12.92 -11.63
N ARG A 153 25.82 -11.96 -12.33
CA ARG A 153 25.43 -12.19 -13.74
C ARG A 153 25.67 -11.12 -14.80
N LEU A 154 26.13 -9.91 -14.49
CA LEU A 154 26.45 -8.94 -15.54
C LEU A 154 27.66 -8.09 -15.15
N GLN A 155 28.85 -8.62 -15.42
CA GLN A 155 29.98 -7.78 -15.80
C GLN A 155 30.45 -8.31 -17.15
N PRO A 156 30.07 -7.69 -18.29
CA PRO A 156 30.81 -7.97 -19.50
C PRO A 156 32.23 -7.45 -19.28
N ASP A 157 33.19 -8.36 -19.32
CA ASP A 157 34.60 -8.02 -19.45
C ASP A 157 34.74 -7.07 -20.65
N PHE A 158 35.10 -5.81 -20.38
CA PHE A 158 35.59 -4.93 -21.44
C PHE A 158 37.07 -5.23 -21.64
N PRO A 159 37.50 -5.76 -22.79
CA PRO A 159 38.90 -5.82 -23.12
C PRO A 159 39.42 -4.40 -23.41
N ASN A 160 40.57 -4.05 -22.84
CA ASN A 160 41.44 -3.00 -23.39
C ASN A 160 42.22 -3.57 -24.57
#